data_AF-A0A1B7XMY4-F1
#
_entry.id   AF-A0A1B7XMY4-F1
#
_cell.length_a   1.000
_cell.length_b   1.000
_cell.length_c   1.000
_cell.angle_alpha   90.00
_cell.angle_beta   90.00
_cell.angle_gamma   90.00
#
_symmetry.space_group_name_H-M   'P 1'
#
loop_
_entity.id
_entity.type
_entity.pdbx_description
1 polymer ?
#
loop_
_entity_poly.entity_id
_entity_poly.type
_entity_poly.pdbx_seq_one_letter_code
_entity_poly.pdbx_strand_id
1 'polypeptide(L)'
;MFSIPLILSAKLAFCTMMLIPILAFPPAYFLAFGSCRGKSILDALITLPMVIPPTVLGFGLLMLMTPSGAVGGAWQTMTGSRLIFSFSGILFASLIFNLPFAVQPLRASFEKLDKRLLESAAVLGLSPWQTFYRVILPNSISGIAASSILVFAHSLGEFGVILMVGGSIPGRTQVASIAIYEAVEAMRFDDALYMSATLVPVCFFFLVILNAINRRQQS
;
A
#
# COMPACT_ATOMS: atom_id res chain seq x y z
N MET A 1 6.71 24.53 10.30
CA MET A 1 5.35 24.16 9.87
C MET A 1 5.30 22.89 8.99
N PHE A 2 6.37 22.55 8.26
CA PHE A 2 6.46 21.32 7.43
C PHE A 2 6.53 19.98 8.20
N SER A 3 6.81 20.02 9.51
CA SER A 3 6.84 18.82 10.35
C SER A 3 5.51 18.07 10.38
N ILE A 4 4.37 18.78 10.27
CA ILE A 4 3.04 18.17 10.29
C ILE A 4 2.80 17.31 9.04
N PRO A 5 2.94 17.85 7.79
CA PRO A 5 2.87 17.03 6.58
C PRO A 5 3.85 15.85 6.57
N LEU A 6 5.06 16.04 7.09
CA LEU A 6 6.07 14.98 7.18
C LEU A 6 5.60 13.83 8.08
N ILE A 7 5.13 14.14 9.29
CA ILE A 7 4.60 13.14 10.24
C ILE A 7 3.38 12.46 9.66
N LEU A 8 2.49 13.20 8.99
CA LEU A 8 1.29 12.63 8.37
C LEU A 8 1.66 11.64 7.25
N SER A 9 2.66 11.97 6.42
CA SER A 9 3.14 11.11 5.34
C SER A 9 3.78 9.84 5.90
N ALA A 10 4.64 9.97 6.92
CA ALA A 10 5.24 8.82 7.59
C ALA A 10 4.18 7.93 8.24
N LYS A 11 3.17 8.53 8.88
CA LYS A 11 2.03 7.81 9.48
C LYS A 11 1.23 7.07 8.41
N LEU A 12 0.89 7.73 7.31
CA LEU A 12 0.18 7.11 6.19
C LEU A 12 0.98 5.93 5.63
N ALA A 13 2.25 6.16 5.28
CA ALA A 13 3.13 5.13 4.72
C ALA A 13 3.29 3.93 5.68
N PHE A 14 3.45 4.18 6.98
CA PHE A 14 3.55 3.12 7.98
C PHE A 14 2.24 2.33 8.13
N CYS A 15 1.09 3.01 8.21
CA CYS A 15 -0.20 2.35 8.28
C CYS A 15 -0.47 1.51 7.03
N THR A 16 -0.20 2.05 5.84
CA THR A 16 -0.34 1.32 4.56
C THR A 16 0.59 0.10 4.53
N MET A 17 1.86 0.26 4.92
CA MET A 17 2.85 -0.82 4.99
C MET A 17 2.43 -1.98 5.91
N MET A 18 1.80 -1.68 7.04
CA MET A 18 1.34 -2.69 8.01
C MET A 18 0.08 -3.42 7.56
N LEU A 19 -0.85 -2.71 6.91
CA LEU A 19 -2.16 -3.26 6.54
C LEU A 19 -2.14 -3.95 5.18
N ILE A 20 -1.34 -3.47 4.23
CA ILE A 20 -1.36 -3.98 2.86
C ILE A 20 -1.02 -5.48 2.74
N PRO A 21 -0.06 -6.07 3.52
CA PRO A 21 0.27 -7.48 3.34
C PRO A 21 -0.91 -8.37 3.71
N ILE A 22 -1.74 -7.97 4.68
CA ILE A 22 -2.95 -8.70 5.07
C ILE A 22 -3.95 -8.75 3.91
N LEU A 23 -4.10 -7.64 3.19
CA LEU A 23 -5.00 -7.54 2.03
C LEU A 23 -4.43 -8.20 0.77
N ALA A 24 -3.11 -8.14 0.59
CA ALA A 24 -2.41 -8.66 -0.58
C ALA A 24 -2.17 -10.17 -0.50
N PHE A 25 -2.15 -10.76 0.70
CA PHE A 25 -1.87 -12.19 0.88
C PHE A 25 -2.88 -13.08 0.17
N PRO A 26 -4.22 -12.97 0.39
CA PRO A 26 -5.18 -13.86 -0.26
C PRO A 26 -5.11 -13.86 -1.79
N PRO A 27 -5.09 -12.70 -2.49
CA PRO A 27 -4.95 -12.70 -3.94
C PRO A 27 -3.58 -13.22 -4.37
N ALA A 28 -2.48 -12.86 -3.70
CA ALA A 28 -1.16 -13.38 -4.04
C ALA A 28 -1.10 -14.91 -3.92
N TYR A 29 -1.68 -15.49 -2.86
CA TYR A 29 -1.75 -16.92 -2.63
C TYR A 29 -2.55 -17.62 -3.74
N PHE A 30 -3.72 -17.08 -4.06
CA PHE A 30 -4.57 -17.62 -5.11
C PHE A 30 -3.91 -17.51 -6.49
N LEU A 31 -3.23 -16.40 -6.77
CA LEU A 31 -2.45 -16.24 -8.00
C LEU A 31 -1.20 -17.13 -8.04
N ALA A 32 -0.62 -17.55 -6.92
CA ALA A 32 0.52 -18.46 -6.94
C ALA A 32 0.09 -19.93 -7.12
N PHE A 33 -0.86 -20.39 -6.31
CA PHE A 33 -1.21 -21.81 -6.21
C PHE A 33 -2.51 -22.21 -6.92
N GLY A 34 -3.38 -21.25 -7.25
CA GLY A 34 -4.67 -21.52 -7.89
C GLY A 34 -4.55 -21.91 -9.37
N SER A 35 -5.42 -22.82 -9.81
CA SER A 35 -5.49 -23.34 -11.19
C SER A 35 -6.69 -22.83 -12.00
N CYS A 36 -7.49 -21.90 -11.46
CA CYS A 36 -8.73 -21.42 -12.08
C CYS A 36 -8.50 -20.54 -13.31
N ARG A 37 -9.38 -20.65 -14.32
CA ARG A 37 -9.39 -19.80 -15.53
C ARG A 37 -9.54 -18.29 -15.24
N GLY A 38 -10.20 -17.92 -14.15
CA GLY A 38 -10.38 -16.52 -13.72
C GLY A 38 -9.13 -15.83 -13.18
N LYS A 39 -8.02 -16.57 -13.05
CA LYS A 39 -6.73 -16.05 -12.55
C LYS A 39 -6.21 -14.86 -13.36
N SER A 40 -6.32 -14.93 -14.68
CA SER A 40 -5.86 -13.84 -15.58
C SER A 40 -6.66 -12.55 -15.36
N ILE A 41 -7.98 -12.65 -15.18
CA ILE A 41 -8.84 -11.50 -14.91
C ILE A 41 -8.52 -10.90 -13.54
N LEU A 42 -8.32 -11.73 -12.52
CA LEU A 42 -7.94 -11.25 -11.20
C LEU A 42 -6.58 -10.55 -11.21
N ASP A 43 -5.58 -11.13 -11.90
CA ASP A 43 -4.25 -10.54 -12.06
C ASP A 43 -4.33 -9.19 -12.77
N ALA A 44 -5.15 -9.09 -13.82
CA ALA A 44 -5.42 -7.84 -14.53
C ALA A 44 -6.11 -6.79 -13.62
N LEU A 45 -7.11 -7.18 -12.83
CA LEU A 45 -7.81 -6.27 -11.90
C LEU A 45 -6.86 -5.74 -10.82
N ILE A 46 -5.98 -6.58 -10.27
CA ILE A 46 -5.00 -6.18 -9.26
C ILE A 46 -3.93 -5.27 -9.86
N THR A 47 -3.52 -5.53 -11.11
CA THR A 47 -2.48 -4.76 -11.80
C THR A 47 -3.03 -3.46 -12.40
N LEU A 48 -4.34 -3.36 -12.60
CA LEU A 48 -5.01 -2.19 -13.20
C LEU A 48 -4.58 -0.84 -12.59
N PRO A 49 -4.44 -0.68 -11.26
CA PRO A 49 -3.98 0.58 -10.65
C PRO A 49 -2.60 1.05 -11.14
N MET A 50 -1.72 0.14 -11.60
CA MET A 50 -0.40 0.50 -12.14
C MET A 50 -0.48 1.09 -13.55
N VAL A 51 -1.52 0.74 -14.31
CA VAL A 51 -1.66 1.10 -15.73
C VAL A 51 -2.44 2.41 -15.88
N ILE A 52 -3.42 2.65 -15.00
CA ILE A 52 -4.23 3.86 -15.06
C ILE A 52 -3.51 5.05 -14.44
N PRO A 53 -3.69 6.28 -14.97
CA PRO A 53 -3.14 7.47 -14.35
C PRO A 53 -3.65 7.63 -12.90
N PRO A 54 -2.79 8.04 -11.94
CA PRO A 54 -3.17 8.22 -10.54
C PRO A 54 -4.37 9.16 -10.34
N THR A 55 -4.51 10.18 -11.20
CA THR A 55 -5.65 11.11 -11.18
C THR A 55 -6.97 10.42 -11.53
N VAL A 56 -6.95 9.50 -12.50
CA VAL A 56 -8.15 8.74 -12.91
C VAL A 56 -8.57 7.79 -11.79
N LEU A 57 -7.60 7.08 -11.19
CA LEU A 57 -7.88 6.23 -10.02
C LEU A 57 -8.41 7.05 -8.85
N GLY A 58 -7.76 8.17 -8.53
CA GLY A 58 -8.15 9.06 -7.44
C GLY A 58 -9.57 9.60 -7.61
N PHE A 59 -9.93 10.03 -8.82
CA PHE A 59 -11.30 10.46 -9.14
C PHE A 59 -12.32 9.33 -9.00
N GLY A 60 -12.02 8.14 -9.55
CA GLY A 60 -12.90 6.98 -9.42
C GLY A 60 -13.14 6.57 -7.97
N LEU A 61 -12.07 6.56 -7.16
CA LEU A 61 -12.15 6.32 -5.72
C LEU A 61 -12.95 7.41 -5.00
N LEU A 62 -12.71 8.69 -5.31
CA LEU A 62 -13.49 9.79 -4.74
C LEU A 62 -14.99 9.58 -4.98
N MET A 63 -15.40 9.25 -6.20
CA MET A 63 -16.80 9.01 -6.54
C MET A 63 -17.39 7.84 -5.72
N LEU A 64 -16.66 6.73 -5.59
CA LEU A 64 -17.08 5.58 -4.78
C LEU A 64 -17.17 5.89 -3.28
N MET A 65 -16.32 6.79 -2.79
CA MET A 65 -16.15 7.10 -1.37
C MET A 65 -17.02 8.29 -0.90
N THR A 66 -17.73 8.95 -1.82
CA THR A 66 -18.76 9.94 -1.46
C THR A 66 -19.90 9.29 -0.66
N PRO A 67 -20.65 10.05 0.17
CA PRO A 67 -21.86 9.58 0.84
C PRO A 67 -22.88 8.86 -0.04
N SER A 68 -23.01 9.29 -1.29
CA SER A 68 -23.89 8.69 -2.31
C SER A 68 -23.27 7.50 -3.02
N GLY A 69 -21.96 7.30 -2.90
CA GLY A 69 -21.22 6.19 -3.49
C GLY A 69 -21.37 4.91 -2.67
N ALA A 70 -21.12 3.76 -3.31
CA ALA A 70 -21.30 2.46 -2.68
C ALA A 70 -20.42 2.26 -1.43
N VAL A 71 -19.15 2.71 -1.48
CA VAL A 71 -18.20 2.54 -0.38
C VAL A 71 -18.42 3.61 0.70
N GLY A 72 -18.58 4.87 0.28
CA GLY A 72 -18.77 5.97 1.22
C GLY A 72 -20.11 5.93 1.95
N GLY A 73 -21.18 5.53 1.27
CA GLY A 73 -22.49 5.32 1.88
C GLY A 73 -22.48 4.22 2.93
N ALA A 74 -21.87 3.07 2.62
CA ALA A 74 -21.71 1.98 3.58
C ALA A 74 -20.84 2.39 4.79
N TRP A 75 -19.77 3.14 4.56
CA TRP A 75 -18.94 3.67 5.63
C TRP A 75 -19.72 4.63 6.53
N GLN A 76 -20.52 5.51 5.94
CA GLN A 76 -21.29 6.51 6.68
C GLN A 76 -22.41 5.87 7.52
N THR A 77 -23.07 4.82 7.02
CA THR A 77 -24.08 4.10 7.81
C THR A 77 -23.46 3.37 8.99
N MET A 78 -22.25 2.83 8.85
CA MET A 78 -21.55 2.11 9.92
C MET A 78 -20.88 3.02 10.95
N THR A 79 -20.31 4.14 10.52
CA THR A 79 -19.46 5.00 11.39
C THR A 79 -20.07 6.36 11.71
N GLY A 80 -21.11 6.77 10.99
CA GLY A 80 -21.68 8.12 11.07
C GLY A 80 -20.80 9.22 10.45
N SER A 81 -19.62 8.88 9.91
CA SER A 81 -18.63 9.83 9.41
C SER A 81 -18.44 9.75 7.88
N ARG A 82 -17.92 10.81 7.27
CA ARG A 82 -17.57 10.82 5.84
C ARG A 82 -16.19 10.19 5.65
N LEU A 83 -16.06 9.34 4.62
CA LEU A 83 -14.79 8.69 4.31
C LEU A 83 -13.82 9.63 3.56
N ILE A 84 -14.33 10.39 2.58
CA ILE A 84 -13.56 11.44 1.87
C ILE A 84 -13.08 12.53 2.83
N PHE A 85 -11.98 13.20 2.49
CA PHE A 85 -11.40 14.29 3.29
C PHE A 85 -11.00 13.89 4.71
N SER A 86 -10.77 12.60 4.94
CA SER A 86 -10.37 12.03 6.23
C SER A 86 -9.08 11.22 6.08
N PHE A 87 -8.37 11.02 7.20
CA PHE A 87 -7.20 10.14 7.23
C PHE A 87 -7.56 8.71 6.80
N SER A 88 -8.72 8.19 7.23
CA SER A 88 -9.20 6.87 6.85
C SER A 88 -9.46 6.76 5.34
N GLY A 89 -9.92 7.84 4.71
CA GLY A 89 -10.13 7.89 3.28
C GLY A 89 -8.83 7.80 2.50
N ILE A 90 -7.85 8.64 2.84
CA ILE A 90 -6.55 8.59 2.17
C ILE A 90 -5.82 7.27 2.44
N LEU A 91 -5.98 6.67 3.63
CA LEU A 91 -5.45 5.34 3.94
C LEU A 91 -6.10 4.26 3.07
N PHE A 92 -7.44 4.27 2.95
CA PHE A 92 -8.15 3.34 2.07
C PHE A 92 -7.71 3.48 0.61
N ALA A 93 -7.58 4.72 0.13
CA ALA A 93 -7.14 4.98 -1.23
C ALA A 93 -5.69 4.51 -1.47
N SER A 94 -4.79 4.77 -0.52
CA SER A 94 -3.42 4.23 -0.55
C SER A 94 -3.41 2.71 -0.59
N LEU A 95 -4.30 2.02 0.16
CA LEU A 95 -4.34 0.55 0.12
C LEU A 95 -4.73 0.02 -1.25
N ILE A 96 -5.71 0.63 -1.93
CA ILE A 96 -6.11 0.21 -3.29
C ILE A 96 -4.99 0.50 -4.30
N PHE A 97 -4.41 1.69 -4.25
CA PHE A 97 -3.34 2.09 -5.16
C PHE A 97 -2.08 1.24 -4.99
N ASN A 98 -1.72 0.92 -3.74
CA ASN A 98 -0.52 0.15 -3.42
C ASN A 98 -0.70 -1.38 -3.52
N LEU A 99 -1.93 -1.87 -3.75
CA LEU A 99 -2.22 -3.30 -3.83
C LEU A 99 -1.33 -4.08 -4.81
N PRO A 100 -1.14 -3.64 -6.08
CA PRO A 100 -0.26 -4.36 -7.01
C PRO A 100 1.19 -4.46 -6.52
N PHE A 101 1.69 -3.39 -5.89
CA PHE A 101 3.05 -3.33 -5.35
C PHE A 101 3.26 -4.27 -4.16
N ALA A 102 2.19 -4.66 -3.47
CA ALA A 102 2.25 -5.68 -2.43
C ALA A 102 2.01 -7.11 -2.96
N VAL A 103 1.10 -7.28 -3.92
CA VAL A 103 0.74 -8.60 -4.44
C VAL A 103 1.89 -9.22 -5.25
N GLN A 104 2.58 -8.43 -6.08
CA GLN A 104 3.61 -8.98 -6.97
C GLN A 104 4.81 -9.61 -6.23
N PRO A 105 5.44 -8.95 -5.24
CA PRO A 105 6.56 -9.55 -4.52
C PRO A 105 6.12 -10.74 -3.65
N LEU A 106 4.92 -10.68 -3.04
CA LEU A 106 4.34 -11.83 -2.33
C LEU A 106 4.13 -13.03 -3.26
N ARG A 107 3.50 -12.81 -4.42
CA ARG A 107 3.28 -13.85 -5.43
C ARG A 107 4.60 -14.47 -5.88
N ALA A 108 5.59 -13.64 -6.20
CA ALA A 108 6.92 -14.12 -6.60
C ALA A 108 7.61 -14.93 -5.49
N SER A 109 7.36 -14.61 -4.22
CA SER A 109 7.85 -15.40 -3.08
C SER A 109 7.15 -16.76 -3.00
N PHE A 110 5.83 -16.80 -3.19
CA PHE A 110 5.05 -18.04 -3.17
C PHE A 110 5.42 -18.97 -4.33
N GLU A 111 5.60 -18.43 -5.53
CA GLU A 111 5.98 -19.20 -6.73
C GLU A 111 7.38 -19.84 -6.61
N LYS A 112 8.25 -19.30 -5.74
CA LYS A 112 9.57 -19.86 -5.44
C LYS A 112 9.55 -21.00 -4.42
N LEU A 113 8.43 -21.23 -3.73
CA LEU A 113 8.34 -22.33 -2.75
C LEU A 113 8.44 -23.68 -3.45
N ASP A 114 9.30 -24.56 -2.93
CA ASP A 114 9.40 -25.93 -3.43
C ASP A 114 8.06 -26.65 -3.20
N LYS A 115 7.46 -27.16 -4.27
CA LYS A 115 6.22 -27.94 -4.21
C LYS A 115 6.36 -29.15 -3.30
N ARG A 116 7.56 -29.72 -3.18
CA ARG A 116 7.84 -30.85 -2.27
C ARG A 116 7.58 -30.49 -0.81
N LEU A 117 7.79 -29.25 -0.39
CA LEU A 117 7.47 -28.81 0.97
C LEU A 117 5.96 -28.86 1.23
N LEU A 118 5.16 -28.47 0.24
CA LEU A 118 3.69 -28.50 0.32
C LEU A 118 3.16 -29.93 0.28
N GLU A 119 3.73 -30.78 -0.59
CA GLU A 119 3.40 -32.20 -0.67
C GLU A 119 3.76 -32.93 0.62
N SER A 120 4.95 -32.67 1.18
CA SER A 120 5.38 -33.24 2.46
C SER A 120 4.46 -32.83 3.60
N ALA A 121 4.03 -31.57 3.62
CA ALA A 121 3.07 -31.08 4.60
C ALA A 121 1.72 -31.83 4.51
N ALA A 122 1.23 -32.06 3.30
CA ALA A 122 0.01 -32.83 3.07
C ALA A 122 0.17 -34.30 3.49
N VAL A 123 1.30 -34.94 3.22
CA VAL A 123 1.60 -36.32 3.66
C VAL A 123 1.65 -36.44 5.18
N LEU A 124 2.17 -35.42 5.87
CA LEU A 124 2.16 -35.32 7.34
C LEU A 124 0.77 -35.00 7.93
N GLY A 125 -0.28 -34.92 7.10
CA GLY A 125 -1.66 -34.68 7.53
C GLY A 125 -1.95 -33.24 7.93
N LEU A 126 -1.10 -32.27 7.56
CA LEU A 126 -1.36 -30.86 7.85
C LEU A 126 -2.56 -30.38 7.02
N SER A 127 -3.51 -29.73 7.69
CA SER A 127 -4.62 -29.07 7.01
C SER A 127 -4.13 -27.87 6.20
N PRO A 128 -4.86 -27.37 5.18
CA PRO A 128 -4.46 -26.20 4.40
C PRO A 128 -4.13 -24.97 5.28
N TRP A 129 -4.86 -24.81 6.38
CA TRP A 129 -4.63 -23.75 7.35
C TRP A 129 -3.34 -23.97 8.14
N GLN A 130 -3.02 -25.22 8.53
CA GLN A 130 -1.76 -25.52 9.19
C GLN A 130 -0.57 -25.37 8.23
N THR A 131 -0.70 -25.83 6.99
CA THR A 131 0.32 -25.66 5.94
C THR A 131 0.59 -24.19 5.67
N PHE A 132 -0.45 -23.35 5.65
CA PHE A 132 -0.29 -21.91 5.54
C PHE A 132 0.61 -21.34 6.66
N TYR A 133 0.27 -21.56 7.92
CA TYR A 133 0.98 -20.90 9.03
C TYR A 133 2.33 -21.52 9.34
N ARG A 134 2.51 -22.82 9.07
CA ARG A 134 3.74 -23.55 9.41
C ARG A 134 4.74 -23.66 8.27
N VAL A 135 4.28 -23.55 7.02
CA VAL A 135 5.14 -23.73 5.84
C VAL A 135 5.17 -22.47 5.01
N ILE A 136 4.02 -21.98 4.56
CA ILE A 136 3.97 -20.91 3.55
C ILE A 136 4.38 -19.57 4.15
N LEU A 137 3.77 -19.20 5.28
CA LEU A 137 4.01 -17.92 5.92
C LEU A 137 5.49 -17.74 6.36
N PRO A 138 6.14 -18.71 7.05
CA PRO A 138 7.54 -18.58 7.43
C PRO A 138 8.50 -18.53 6.23
N ASN A 139 8.22 -19.31 5.18
CA ASN A 139 9.07 -19.30 3.97
C ASN A 139 8.82 -18.09 3.06
N SER A 140 7.81 -17.26 3.34
CA SER A 140 7.45 -16.09 2.54
C SER A 140 7.76 -14.76 3.24
N ILE A 141 8.50 -14.78 4.35
CA ILE A 141 8.89 -13.59 5.11
C ILE A 141 9.65 -12.60 4.23
N SER A 142 10.54 -13.09 3.35
CA SER A 142 11.29 -12.24 2.41
C SER A 142 10.37 -11.54 1.40
N GLY A 143 9.31 -12.21 0.94
CA GLY A 143 8.27 -11.62 0.09
C GLY A 143 7.43 -10.57 0.81
N ILE A 144 7.05 -10.82 2.07
CA ILE A 144 6.35 -9.85 2.92
C ILE A 144 7.22 -8.62 3.13
N ALA A 145 8.49 -8.80 3.50
CA ALA A 145 9.44 -7.72 3.70
C ALA A 145 9.62 -6.89 2.42
N ALA A 146 9.85 -7.53 1.28
CA ALA A 146 9.98 -6.83 -0.01
C ALA A 146 8.72 -6.01 -0.35
N SER A 147 7.54 -6.57 -0.12
CA SER A 147 6.25 -5.89 -0.33
C SER A 147 6.08 -4.69 0.57
N SER A 148 6.36 -4.84 1.87
CA SER A 148 6.28 -3.76 2.86
C SER A 148 7.22 -2.60 2.50
N ILE A 149 8.45 -2.88 2.09
CA ILE A 149 9.42 -1.84 1.71
C ILE A 149 8.96 -1.09 0.48
N LEU A 150 8.53 -1.83 -0.55
CA LEU A 150 8.09 -1.24 -1.81
C LEU A 150 6.87 -0.34 -1.60
N VAL A 151 5.89 -0.80 -0.82
CA VAL A 151 4.68 -0.03 -0.50
C VAL A 151 5.00 1.19 0.37
N PHE A 152 5.88 1.05 1.36
CA PHE A 152 6.31 2.18 2.18
C PHE A 152 6.98 3.27 1.33
N ALA A 153 7.91 2.87 0.46
CA ALA A 153 8.59 3.78 -0.45
C ALA A 153 7.62 4.48 -1.42
N HIS A 154 6.67 3.73 -1.98
CA HIS A 154 5.68 4.26 -2.91
C HIS A 154 4.70 5.22 -2.23
N SER A 155 4.24 4.88 -1.02
CA SER A 155 3.29 5.69 -0.26
C SER A 155 3.86 7.06 0.16
N LEU A 156 5.17 7.16 0.42
CA LEU A 156 5.83 8.45 0.69
C LEU A 156 5.83 9.40 -0.51
N GLY A 157 5.86 8.86 -1.72
CA GLY A 157 5.83 9.62 -2.98
C GLY A 157 4.43 9.80 -3.56
N GLU A 158 3.40 9.27 -2.90
CA GLU A 158 2.04 9.30 -3.41
C GLU A 158 1.48 10.74 -3.36
N PHE A 159 0.87 11.18 -4.46
CA PHE A 159 0.34 12.53 -4.60
C PHE A 159 -1.05 12.53 -5.25
N GLY A 160 -1.15 12.05 -6.49
CA GLY A 160 -2.36 12.22 -7.30
C GLY A 160 -3.62 11.62 -6.68
N VAL A 161 -3.55 10.39 -6.20
CA VAL A 161 -4.70 9.71 -5.55
C VAL A 161 -5.08 10.40 -4.25
N ILE A 162 -4.08 10.77 -3.43
CA ILE A 162 -4.29 11.39 -2.11
C ILE A 162 -4.88 12.78 -2.22
N LEU A 163 -4.39 13.60 -3.16
CA LEU A 163 -4.94 14.93 -3.40
C LEU A 163 -6.41 14.85 -3.85
N MET A 164 -6.75 13.91 -4.74
CA MET A 164 -8.12 13.73 -5.20
C MET A 164 -9.06 13.32 -4.06
N VAL A 165 -8.72 12.29 -3.29
CA VAL A 165 -9.62 11.71 -2.27
C VAL A 165 -9.63 12.53 -0.97
N GLY A 166 -8.47 13.04 -0.57
CA GLY A 166 -8.24 13.69 0.71
C GLY A 166 -8.24 15.22 0.66
N GLY A 167 -8.05 15.82 -0.53
CA GLY A 167 -7.73 17.24 -0.64
C GLY A 167 -6.44 17.60 0.09
N SER A 168 -6.29 18.88 0.42
CA SER A 168 -5.17 19.40 1.21
C SER A 168 -5.67 20.02 2.51
N ILE A 169 -6.05 19.18 3.48
CA ILE A 169 -6.50 19.64 4.79
C ILE A 169 -5.32 19.58 5.77
N PRO A 170 -4.82 20.74 6.27
CA PRO A 170 -3.71 20.78 7.20
C PRO A 170 -3.95 19.91 8.43
N GLY A 171 -2.97 19.07 8.77
CA GLY A 171 -3.04 18.17 9.93
C GLY A 171 -3.99 16.98 9.78
N ARG A 172 -4.68 16.80 8.64
CA ARG A 172 -5.59 15.66 8.40
C ARG A 172 -5.26 14.87 7.15
N THR A 173 -5.08 15.53 6.02
CA THR A 173 -4.87 14.88 4.71
C THR A 173 -3.73 15.48 3.89
N GLN A 174 -3.22 16.64 4.28
CA GLN A 174 -2.08 17.29 3.62
C GLN A 174 -0.77 16.52 3.91
N VAL A 175 -0.41 15.59 3.03
CA VAL A 175 0.87 14.90 3.02
C VAL A 175 1.98 15.80 2.46
N ALA A 176 3.24 15.41 2.65
CA ALA A 176 4.42 16.20 2.31
C ALA A 176 4.48 16.53 0.82
N SER A 177 4.13 15.59 -0.05
CA SER A 177 4.04 15.78 -1.50
C SER A 177 3.04 16.88 -1.88
N ILE A 178 1.87 16.90 -1.22
CA ILE A 178 0.83 17.94 -1.41
C ILE A 178 1.33 19.29 -0.91
N ALA A 179 1.94 19.35 0.28
CA ALA A 179 2.46 20.61 0.83
C ALA A 179 3.55 21.24 -0.05
N ILE A 180 4.44 20.41 -0.62
CA ILE A 180 5.46 20.86 -1.58
C ILE A 180 4.80 21.37 -2.86
N TYR A 181 3.84 20.63 -3.40
CA TYR A 181 3.11 21.03 -4.61
C TYR A 181 2.40 22.38 -4.43
N GLU A 182 1.70 22.58 -3.31
CA GLU A 182 1.03 23.86 -2.99
C GLU A 182 2.02 25.02 -2.83
N ALA A 183 3.21 24.77 -2.28
CA ALA A 183 4.24 25.79 -2.18
C ALA A 183 4.72 26.23 -3.57
N VAL A 184 4.87 25.28 -4.50
CA VAL A 184 5.20 25.57 -5.91
C VAL A 184 4.07 26.33 -6.60
N GLU A 185 2.81 25.89 -6.46
CA GLU A 185 1.65 26.60 -7.04
C GLU A 185 1.51 28.02 -6.51
N ALA A 186 1.83 28.25 -5.24
CA ALA A 186 1.84 29.57 -4.62
C ALA A 186 3.10 30.39 -4.94
N MET A 187 3.97 29.93 -5.85
CA MET A 187 5.25 30.55 -6.22
C MET A 187 6.22 30.76 -5.04
N ARG A 188 6.07 29.99 -3.95
CA ARG A 188 6.97 30.00 -2.78
C ARG A 188 8.08 28.95 -2.97
N PHE A 189 8.96 29.21 -3.93
CA PHE A 189 10.02 28.26 -4.29
C PHE A 189 11.01 27.99 -3.17
N ASP A 190 11.31 29.00 -2.34
CA ASP A 190 12.19 28.82 -1.17
C ASP A 190 11.59 27.79 -0.20
N ASP A 191 10.30 27.94 0.14
CA ASP A 191 9.58 26.98 0.99
C ASP A 191 9.61 25.57 0.38
N ALA A 192 9.29 25.44 -0.91
CA ALA A 192 9.29 24.16 -1.62
C ALA A 192 10.67 23.49 -1.61
N LEU A 193 11.74 24.29 -1.75
CA LEU A 193 13.11 23.83 -1.68
C LEU A 193 13.46 23.35 -0.27
N TYR A 194 13.15 24.13 0.77
CA TYR A 194 13.37 23.73 2.16
C TYR A 194 12.63 22.42 2.48
N MET A 195 11.35 22.33 2.14
CA MET A 195 10.54 21.13 2.34
C MET A 195 11.12 19.90 1.63
N SER A 196 11.48 20.03 0.35
CA SER A 196 12.08 18.95 -0.44
C SER A 196 13.45 18.52 0.12
N ALA A 197 14.30 19.47 0.47
CA ALA A 197 15.60 19.22 1.10
C ALA A 197 15.49 18.52 2.45
N THR A 198 14.36 18.67 3.15
CA THR A 198 14.10 18.00 4.43
C THR A 198 13.53 16.59 4.21
N LEU A 199 12.66 16.43 3.20
CA LEU A 199 12.00 15.15 2.89
C LEU A 199 12.98 14.10 2.34
N VAL A 200 13.89 14.49 1.44
CA VAL A 200 14.81 13.56 0.77
C VAL A 200 15.68 12.76 1.77
N PRO A 201 16.37 13.37 2.74
CA PRO A 201 17.14 12.64 3.74
C PRO A 201 16.28 11.71 4.61
N VAL A 202 15.05 12.12 4.93
CA VAL A 202 14.13 11.30 5.73
C VAL A 202 13.71 10.06 4.94
N CYS A 203 13.33 10.20 3.69
CA CYS A 203 13.03 9.07 2.81
C CYS A 203 14.24 8.14 2.66
N PHE A 204 15.44 8.70 2.44
CA PHE A 204 16.68 7.92 2.34
C PHE A 204 16.97 7.14 3.62
N PHE A 205 16.85 7.77 4.78
CA PHE A 205 17.05 7.13 6.08
C PHE A 205 16.10 5.95 6.29
N PHE A 206 14.80 6.12 6.03
CA PHE A 206 13.84 5.02 6.13
C PHE A 206 14.15 3.89 5.16
N LEU A 207 14.50 4.20 3.91
CA LEU A 207 14.91 3.19 2.92
C LEU A 207 16.13 2.40 3.39
N VAL A 208 17.13 3.06 3.99
CA VAL A 208 18.32 2.39 4.54
C VAL A 208 17.94 1.47 5.70
N ILE A 209 17.12 1.93 6.66
CA ILE A 209 16.65 1.10 7.78
C ILE A 209 15.92 -0.13 7.28
N LEU A 210 14.97 0.08 6.37
CA LEU A 210 14.15 -0.99 5.81
C LEU A 210 15.00 -2.04 5.08
N ASN A 211 15.96 -1.58 4.27
CA ASN A 211 16.90 -2.47 3.59
C ASN A 211 17.82 -3.23 4.56
N ALA A 212 18.27 -2.58 5.64
CA ALA A 212 19.11 -3.21 6.66
C ALA A 212 18.37 -4.30 7.44
N ILE A 213 17.09 -4.06 7.79
CA ILE A 213 16.24 -5.05 8.45
C ILE A 213 16.03 -6.27 7.55
N ASN A 214 15.77 -6.06 6.26
CA ASN A 214 15.51 -7.16 5.33
C ASN A 214 16.78 -7.99 5.02
N ARG A 215 17.96 -7.36 4.90
CA ARG A 215 19.22 -8.11 4.74
C ARG A 215 19.46 -9.11 5.86
N ARG A 216 19.13 -8.76 7.11
CA ARG A 216 19.25 -9.66 8.27
C ARG A 216 18.27 -10.85 8.25
N GLN A 217 17.18 -10.76 7.50
CA GLN A 217 16.21 -11.84 7.35
C GLN A 217 16.54 -12.79 6.18
N GLN A 218 17.44 -12.37 5.28
CA GLN A 218 17.91 -13.17 4.15
C GLN A 218 19.23 -13.91 4.44
N SER A 219 19.95 -13.50 5.49
CA SER A 219 21.19 -14.14 6.00
C SER A 219 20.88 -15.14 7.11
#